data_AF-A0A344U2B8-F1
#
_entry.id   AF-A0A344U2B8-F1
#
_cell.length_a   1.000
_cell.length_b   1.000
_cell.length_c   1.000
_cell.angle_alpha   90.00
_cell.angle_beta   90.00
_cell.angle_gamma   90.00
#
_symmetry.space_group_name_H-M   'P 1'
#
loop_
_entity.id
_entity.type
_entity.pdbx_description
1 polymer ?
#
loop_
_entity_poly.entity_id
_entity_poly.type
_entity_poly.pdbx_seq_one_letter_code
_entity_poly.pdbx_strand_id
1 'polypeptide(L)'
;MDYGKLDAALARAVDEEDRDPHARDLDVLVRLGAPPTEEQRERLLAFDIEGAGGRTGLTATLSRHGIEALADLPWVRSVALAAERGPM
;
A
#
# COMPACT_ATOMS: atom_id res chain seq x y z
N MET A 1 2.33 -5.33 -12.80
CA MET A 1 1.51 -5.34 -11.57
C MET A 1 1.48 -6.74 -11.01
N ASP A 2 2.12 -6.98 -9.87
CA ASP A 2 2.18 -8.29 -9.20
C ASP A 2 0.95 -8.48 -8.30
N TYR A 3 -0.15 -8.93 -8.89
CA TYR A 3 -1.41 -9.17 -8.18
C TYR A 3 -1.29 -10.22 -7.05
N GLY A 4 -0.25 -11.06 -7.07
CA GLY A 4 0.03 -12.02 -6.02
C GLY A 4 0.38 -11.40 -4.66
N LYS A 5 0.73 -10.11 -4.62
CA LYS A 5 1.02 -9.37 -3.38
C LYS A 5 -0.18 -8.58 -2.85
N LEU A 6 -1.23 -8.43 -3.66
CA LEU A 6 -2.44 -7.69 -3.30
C LEU A 6 -3.44 -8.66 -2.65
N ASP A 7 -4.06 -8.25 -1.54
CA ASP A 7 -5.20 -9.00 -1.02
C ASP A 7 -6.42 -8.85 -1.94
N ALA A 8 -7.33 -9.82 -1.93
CA ALA A 8 -8.51 -9.84 -2.81
C ALA A 8 -9.37 -8.57 -2.67
N ALA A 9 -9.48 -8.02 -1.45
CA ALA A 9 -10.21 -6.77 -1.21
C ALA A 9 -9.52 -5.57 -1.90
N LEU A 10 -8.18 -5.51 -1.85
CA LEU A 10 -7.42 -4.44 -2.46
C LEU A 10 -7.41 -4.56 -3.99
N ALA A 11 -7.28 -5.78 -4.52
CA ALA A 11 -7.36 -6.02 -5.95
C ALA A 11 -8.72 -5.57 -6.52
N ARG A 12 -9.81 -5.80 -5.79
CA ARG A 12 -11.14 -5.30 -6.17
C ARG A 12 -11.25 -3.79 -6.08
N ALA A 13 -10.75 -3.18 -5.00
CA ALA A 13 -10.76 -1.73 -4.84
C ALA A 13 -9.99 -1.04 -5.98
N VAL A 14 -8.84 -1.59 -6.39
CA VAL A 14 -8.06 -1.06 -7.52
C VAL A 14 -8.77 -1.25 -8.87
N ASP A 15 -9.47 -2.37 -9.08
CA ASP A 15 -10.27 -2.60 -10.30
C ASP A 15 -11.49 -1.67 -10.36
N GLU A 16 -12.08 -1.34 -9.21
CA GLU A 16 -13.14 -0.35 -9.08
C GLU A 16 -12.62 1.08 -9.29
N GLU A 17 -11.39 1.39 -8.85
CA GLU A 17 -10.68 2.66 -9.10
C GLU A 17 -10.38 2.86 -10.60
N ASP A 18 -10.07 1.81 -11.35
CA ASP A 18 -9.86 1.88 -12.82
C ASP A 18 -11.06 2.46 -13.58
N ARG A 19 -12.26 2.27 -13.04
CA ARG A 19 -13.52 2.74 -13.65
C ARG A 19 -13.78 4.24 -13.40
N ASP A 20 -13.11 4.86 -12.43
CA ASP A 20 -13.26 6.28 -12.11
C ASP A 20 -11.87 6.91 -11.88
N PRO A 21 -11.31 7.65 -12.85
CA PRO A 21 -9.95 8.20 -12.77
C PRO A 21 -9.77 9.30 -11.72
N HIS A 22 -10.82 9.66 -10.97
CA HIS A 22 -10.76 10.54 -9.80
C HIS A 22 -10.83 9.76 -8.47
N ALA A 23 -10.78 8.43 -8.51
CA ALA A 23 -11.02 7.62 -7.35
C ALA A 23 -9.89 7.74 -6.32
N ARG A 24 -10.25 8.47 -5.25
CA ARG A 24 -9.96 8.30 -3.83
C ARG A 24 -8.68 7.55 -3.48
N ASP A 25 -7.80 8.25 -2.77
CA ASP A 25 -6.69 7.62 -2.06
C ASP A 25 -7.21 6.48 -1.17
N LEU A 26 -6.61 5.30 -1.31
CA LEU A 26 -6.98 4.10 -0.57
C LEU A 26 -6.06 3.96 0.65
N ASP A 27 -6.67 3.79 1.82
CA ASP A 27 -5.93 3.36 3.00
C ASP A 27 -5.48 1.91 2.83
N VAL A 28 -4.17 1.69 2.80
CA VAL A 28 -3.55 0.39 2.63
C VAL A 28 -2.62 0.05 3.79
N LEU A 29 -2.62 -1.22 4.17
CA LEU A 29 -1.66 -1.84 5.07
C LEU A 29 -0.57 -2.53 4.23
N VAL A 30 0.62 -1.94 4.25
CA VAL A 30 1.83 -2.48 3.64
C VAL A 30 2.53 -3.39 4.65
N ARG A 31 2.77 -4.64 4.27
CA ARG A 31 3.62 -5.57 5.02
C ARG A 31 4.94 -5.79 4.30
N LEU A 32 6.02 -5.57 5.03
CA LEU A 32 7.38 -5.75 4.60
C LEU A 32 7.89 -7.13 5.02
N GLY A 33 8.79 -7.71 4.22
CA GLY A 33 9.42 -8.99 4.55
C GLY A 33 10.35 -8.91 5.75
N ALA A 34 10.93 -7.73 6.00
CA ALA A 34 11.85 -7.43 7.09
C ALA A 34 11.66 -5.96 7.54
N PRO A 35 12.17 -5.57 8.72
CA PRO A 35 12.21 -4.16 9.13
C PRO A 35 12.88 -3.29 8.06
N PRO A 36 12.31 -2.12 7.71
CA PRO A 36 12.84 -1.29 6.65
C PRO A 36 14.18 -0.67 7.06
N THR A 37 15.16 -0.74 6.16
CA THR A 37 16.44 -0.02 6.24
C THR A 37 16.23 1.48 6.09
N GLU A 38 17.22 2.31 6.44
CA GLU A 38 17.11 3.77 6.28
C GLU A 38 16.75 4.18 4.84
N GLU A 39 17.42 3.60 3.83
CA GLU A 39 17.10 3.84 2.42
C GLU A 39 15.65 3.46 2.05
N GLN A 40 15.13 2.37 2.62
CA GLN A 40 13.75 1.96 2.42
C GLN A 40 12.78 2.91 3.12
N ARG A 41 13.14 3.43 4.30
CA ARG A 41 12.34 4.44 5.02
C ARG A 41 12.25 5.73 4.23
N GLU A 42 13.34 6.19 3.62
CA GLU A 42 13.33 7.37 2.76
C GLU A 42 12.40 7.19 1.55
N ARG A 43 12.38 6.00 0.95
CA ARG A 43 11.40 5.69 -0.11
C ARG A 43 9.97 5.66 0.42
N LEU A 44 9.73 5.08 1.60
CA LEU A 44 8.41 5.06 2.22
C LEU A 44 7.91 6.49 2.53
N LEU A 45 8.80 7.36 3.00
CA LEU A 45 8.53 8.79 3.20
C LEU A 45 8.12 9.49 1.88
N ALA A 46 8.75 9.13 0.75
CA ALA A 46 8.36 9.67 -0.55
C ALA A 46 6.95 9.23 -1.02
N PHE A 47 6.41 8.17 -0.43
CA PHE A 47 5.04 7.70 -0.61
C PHE A 47 4.10 8.17 0.51
N ASP A 48 4.49 9.17 1.31
CA ASP A 48 3.71 9.70 2.45
C ASP A 48 3.41 8.63 3.53
N ILE A 49 4.24 7.57 3.61
CA ILE A 49 4.05 6.47 4.57
C ILE A 49 4.75 6.82 5.88
N GLU A 50 4.00 7.43 6.79
CA GLU A 50 4.48 7.72 8.14
C GLU A 50 4.50 6.46 9.02
N GLY A 51 5.50 6.34 9.90
CA GLY A 51 5.54 5.27 10.90
C GLY A 51 6.43 4.06 10.58
N ALA A 52 7.36 4.17 9.63
CA ALA A 52 8.39 3.17 9.30
C ALA A 52 9.45 2.93 10.41
N GLY A 53 9.07 3.08 11.67
CA GLY A 53 9.91 2.95 12.87
C GLY A 53 10.27 1.50 13.20
N GLY A 54 10.88 0.77 12.26
CA GLY A 54 11.36 -0.60 12.45
C GLY A 54 10.27 -1.68 12.46
N ARG A 55 9.01 -1.31 12.20
CA ARG A 55 7.90 -2.25 12.08
C ARG A 55 7.80 -2.79 10.66
N THR A 56 7.38 -4.05 10.54
CA THR A 56 7.10 -4.69 9.25
C THR A 56 5.69 -4.41 8.74
N GLY A 57 4.81 -3.81 9.52
CA GLY A 57 3.46 -3.43 9.10
C GLY A 57 3.29 -1.92 9.18
N LEU A 58 2.95 -1.29 8.07
CA LEU A 58 2.82 0.15 7.89
C LEU A 58 1.47 0.46 7.24
N THR A 59 0.81 1.53 7.66
CA THR A 59 -0.42 2.01 7.04
C THR A 59 -0.12 3.28 6.28
N ALA A 60 -0.67 3.40 5.07
CA ALA A 60 -0.52 4.58 4.23
C ALA A 60 -1.78 4.80 3.41
N THR A 61 -2.04 6.05 3.06
CA THR A 61 -3.10 6.39 2.11
C THR A 61 -2.43 6.62 0.75
N LEU A 62 -2.72 5.76 -0.22
CA LEU A 62 -2.07 5.76 -1.54
C LEU A 62 -3.12 5.66 -2.64
N SER A 63 -2.89 6.38 -3.73
CA SER A 63 -3.58 6.11 -4.99
C SER A 63 -3.15 4.75 -5.56
N ARG A 64 -3.92 4.20 -6.50
CA ARG A 64 -3.53 3.01 -7.26
C ARG A 64 -2.09 3.06 -7.75
N HIS A 65 -1.66 4.19 -8.34
CA HIS A 65 -0.31 4.27 -8.90
C HIS A 65 0.76 4.09 -7.83
N GLY A 66 0.53 4.64 -6.63
CA GLY A 66 1.38 4.40 -5.46
C GLY A 66 1.35 2.93 -5.01
N ILE A 67 0.18 2.30 -4.99
CA ILE A 67 0.01 0.88 -4.63
C ILE A 67 0.74 -0.03 -5.63
N GLU A 68 0.63 0.25 -6.94
CA GLU A 68 1.33 -0.46 -8.00
C GLU A 68 2.85 -0.34 -7.85
N ALA A 69 3.33 0.89 -7.65
CA ALA A 69 4.75 1.14 -7.42
C ALA A 69 5.27 0.42 -6.18
N LEU A 70 4.48 0.36 -5.10
CA LEU A 70 4.86 -0.35 -3.87
C LEU A 70 4.83 -1.87 -4.03
N ALA A 71 3.81 -2.41 -4.71
CA ALA A 71 3.71 -3.84 -4.97
C ALA A 71 4.88 -4.36 -5.83
N ASP A 72 5.43 -3.51 -6.71
CA ASP A 72 6.60 -3.86 -7.53
C ASP A 72 7.89 -4.03 -6.69
N LEU A 73 7.95 -3.43 -5.50
CA LEU A 73 9.14 -3.45 -4.66
C LEU A 73 9.43 -4.87 -4.11
N PRO A 74 10.68 -5.36 -4.19
CA PRO A 74 11.02 -6.75 -3.83
C PRO A 74 11.03 -7.00 -2.32
N TRP A 75 11.16 -5.95 -1.51
CA TRP A 75 11.14 -6.02 -0.03
C TRP A 75 9.74 -5.90 0.56
N VAL A 76 8.74 -5.60 -0.29
CA VAL A 76 7.32 -5.61 0.07
C VAL A 76 6.80 -7.04 -0.09
N ARG A 77 6.28 -7.56 1.02
CA ARG A 77 5.74 -8.92 1.09
C ARG A 77 4.30 -8.99 0.63
N SER A 78 3.48 -8.04 1.08
CA SER A 78 2.07 -7.96 0.71
C SER A 78 1.53 -6.56 0.97
N VAL A 79 0.56 -6.12 0.18
CA VAL A 79 -0.22 -4.90 0.40
C VAL A 79 -1.68 -5.31 0.53
N ALA A 80 -2.32 -4.89 1.61
CA ALA A 80 -3.72 -5.17 1.89
C ALA A 80 -4.48 -3.86 2.06
N LEU A 81 -5.79 -3.86 1.86
CA LEU A 81 -6.62 -2.71 2.20
C LEU A 81 -6.62 -2.56 3.72
N ALA A 82 -6.25 -1.40 4.25
CA ALA A 82 -6.43 -1.11 5.66
C ALA A 82 -7.93 -0.94 5.85
N ALA A 83 -8.54 -1.93 6.51
CA ALA A 83 -9.98 -2.12 6.64
C ALA A 83 -10.75 -0.80 6.50
N GLU A 84 -11.61 -0.75 5.49
CA GLU A 84 -12.50 0.38 5.20
C GLU A 84 -13.04 0.89 6.54
N ARG A 85 -12.68 2.14 6.89
CA ARG A 85 -13.51 2.91 7.81
C ARG A 85 -14.83 3.11 7.09
N GLY A 86 -15.67 2.08 7.11
CA GLY A 86 -17.06 2.18 6.75
C GLY A 86 -17.64 3.30 7.60
N PRO A 87 -18.35 4.27 7.01
CA PRO A 87 -19.13 5.20 7.82
C PRO A 87 -20.09 4.36 8.67
N MET A 88 -20.03 4.54 10.00
CA MET A 88 -21.11 4.11 10.89
C MET A 88 -22.36 4.93 10.62
#